data_AF-A0A0D8XD43-F1
#
_entry.id   AF-A0A0D8XD43-F1
#
_cell.length_a   1.000
_cell.length_b   1.000
_cell.length_c   1.000
_cell.angle_alpha   90.00
_cell.angle_beta   90.00
_cell.angle_gamma   90.00
#
_symmetry.space_group_name_H-M   'P 1'
#
loop_
_entity.id
_entity.type
_entity.pdbx_description
1 polymer ?
#
loop_
_entity_poly.entity_id
_entity_poly.type
_entity_poly.pdbx_seq_one_letter_code
_entity_poly.pdbx_strand_id
1 'polypeptide(L)'
;MRLVHGTEVETFATKYRLHCPAALERILEGRPITAKDDKGNVLKNIAVIVEVFITFFDQLKLNVRAVDELYPNLNELYTSIIAMSSLPEDFDGKAKVKAWHDRLSTMSASEEITDEEARQMIFELEGAYSSFIKFLHTQQN
;
A
#
# COMPACT_ATOMS: atom_id res chain seq x y z
N MET A 1 -4.76 6.91 -27.07
CA MET A 1 -4.14 7.78 -26.05
C MET A 1 -2.67 7.39 -25.98
N ARG A 2 -1.72 8.25 -26.41
CA ARG A 2 -0.28 7.92 -26.33
C ARG A 2 0.19 8.10 -24.89
N LEU A 3 0.59 7.02 -24.23
CA LEU A 3 1.27 7.09 -22.95
C LEU A 3 2.65 7.69 -23.19
N VAL A 4 2.90 8.87 -22.63
CA VAL A 4 4.23 9.50 -22.67
C VAL A 4 5.11 8.72 -21.69
N HIS A 5 5.97 7.85 -22.22
CA HIS A 5 6.92 7.10 -21.41
C HIS A 5 8.08 8.02 -20.99
N GLY A 6 8.50 7.93 -19.72
CA GLY A 6 9.76 8.50 -19.25
C GLY A 6 9.74 9.99 -18.86
N THR A 7 8.62 10.56 -18.44
CA THR A 7 8.62 11.90 -17.80
C THR A 7 8.08 11.80 -16.39
N GLU A 8 8.93 12.07 -15.40
CA GLU A 8 8.54 12.24 -14.00
C GLU A 8 7.49 13.36 -13.88
N VAL A 9 6.54 13.22 -12.95
CA VAL A 9 5.43 14.18 -12.75
C VAL A 9 5.96 15.60 -12.55
N GLU A 10 7.04 15.76 -11.80
CA GLU A 10 7.70 17.05 -11.57
C GLU A 10 8.26 17.65 -12.86
N THR A 11 8.97 16.85 -13.66
CA THR A 11 9.55 17.30 -14.94
C THR A 11 8.44 17.75 -15.91
N PHE A 12 7.33 17.01 -15.93
CA PHE A 12 6.15 17.38 -16.69
C PHE A 12 5.53 18.69 -16.19
N ALA A 13 5.35 18.84 -14.88
CA ALA A 13 4.79 20.03 -14.26
C ALA A 13 5.64 21.28 -14.54
N THR A 14 6.97 21.17 -14.45
CA THR A 14 7.89 22.26 -14.77
C THR A 14 7.85 22.61 -16.26
N LYS A 15 7.89 21.61 -17.15
CA LYS A 15 7.86 21.81 -18.61
C LYS A 15 6.62 22.58 -19.08
N TYR A 16 5.47 22.27 -18.50
CA TYR A 16 4.19 22.90 -18.85
C TYR A 16 3.78 24.03 -17.88
N ARG A 17 4.65 24.40 -16.94
CA ARG A 17 4.41 25.46 -15.94
C ARG A 17 3.10 25.26 -15.16
N LEU A 18 2.82 24.02 -14.76
CA LEU A 18 1.66 23.68 -13.94
C LEU A 18 1.87 24.18 -12.51
N HIS A 19 1.32 25.35 -12.19
CA HIS A 19 1.34 25.91 -10.84
C HIS A 19 0.13 25.43 -10.03
N CYS A 20 0.12 24.15 -9.69
CA CYS A 20 -0.97 23.50 -8.94
C CYS A 20 -0.41 22.67 -7.78
N PRO A 21 0.15 23.30 -6.74
CA PRO A 21 0.84 22.59 -5.65
C PRO A 21 -0.05 21.53 -4.99
N ALA A 22 -1.31 21.86 -4.68
CA ALA A 22 -2.26 20.91 -4.10
C ALA A 22 -2.61 19.72 -5.03
N ALA A 23 -2.58 19.91 -6.35
CA ALA A 23 -2.83 18.82 -7.29
C ALA A 23 -1.59 17.91 -7.41
N LEU A 24 -0.39 18.48 -7.39
CA LEU A 24 0.87 17.74 -7.44
C LEU A 24 1.09 16.91 -6.18
N GLU A 25 0.90 17.52 -5.01
CA GLU A 25 0.96 16.83 -3.71
C GLU A 25 -0.02 15.65 -3.67
N ARG A 26 -1.22 15.84 -4.20
CA ARG A 26 -2.25 14.81 -4.24
C ARG A 26 -1.98 13.69 -5.26
N ILE A 27 -1.32 14.00 -6.38
CA ILE A 27 -0.79 12.98 -7.31
C ILE A 27 0.31 12.17 -6.61
N LEU A 28 1.18 12.84 -5.86
CA LEU A 28 2.27 12.21 -5.11
C LEU A 28 1.74 11.31 -3.97
N GLU A 29 0.69 11.74 -3.27
CA GLU A 29 0.03 10.94 -2.23
C GLU A 29 -0.64 9.68 -2.75
N GLY A 30 -1.03 9.65 -4.04
CA GLY A 30 -1.67 8.49 -4.67
C GLY A 30 -3.05 8.11 -4.12
N ARG A 31 -3.66 8.93 -3.25
CA ARG A 31 -4.96 8.64 -2.61
C ARG A 31 -6.14 8.88 -3.59
N PRO A 32 -7.02 7.89 -3.85
CA PRO A 32 -8.19 8.07 -4.70
C PRO A 32 -9.14 9.18 -4.20
N ILE A 33 -9.78 9.90 -5.12
CA ILE A 33 -10.71 11.00 -4.79
C ILE A 33 -11.92 10.51 -3.96
N THR A 34 -12.34 9.27 -4.19
CA THR A 34 -13.50 8.63 -3.57
C THR A 34 -13.32 8.29 -2.09
N ALA A 35 -12.10 8.38 -1.55
CA ALA A 35 -11.80 8.08 -0.15
C ALA A 35 -12.31 9.15 0.85
N LYS A 36 -12.89 10.27 0.39
CA LYS A 36 -13.36 11.34 1.29
C LYS A 36 -14.70 11.04 1.99
N ASP A 37 -15.43 10.02 1.58
CA ASP A 37 -16.77 9.70 2.12
C ASP A 37 -16.85 8.23 2.58
N ASP A 38 -15.94 7.83 3.48
CA ASP A 38 -15.86 6.46 4.01
C ASP A 38 -17.04 6.08 4.94
N LYS A 39 -17.95 7.01 5.26
CA LYS A 39 -19.02 6.82 6.26
C LYS A 39 -19.94 5.62 5.99
N GLY A 40 -19.98 5.08 4.77
CA GLY A 40 -20.71 3.85 4.42
C GLY A 40 -19.86 2.59 4.26
N ASN A 41 -18.52 2.68 4.22
CA ASN A 41 -17.65 1.59 3.75
C ASN A 41 -16.46 1.26 4.67
N VAL A 42 -16.29 1.94 5.82
CA VAL A 42 -15.19 1.66 6.77
C VAL A 42 -15.11 0.17 7.14
N LEU A 43 -16.24 -0.46 7.50
CA LEU A 43 -16.26 -1.88 7.89
C LEU A 43 -15.83 -2.80 6.74
N LYS A 44 -16.19 -2.46 5.50
CA LYS A 44 -15.74 -3.20 4.31
C LYS A 44 -14.24 -3.03 4.10
N ASN A 45 -13.72 -1.80 4.21
CA ASN A 45 -12.29 -1.53 4.08
C ASN A 45 -11.49 -2.28 5.17
N ILE A 46 -11.99 -2.31 6.41
CA ILE A 46 -11.39 -3.09 7.50
C ILE A 46 -11.37 -4.57 7.14
N ALA A 47 -12.51 -5.13 6.69
CA ALA A 47 -12.60 -6.53 6.33
C ALA A 47 -11.60 -6.89 5.22
N VAL A 48 -11.51 -6.08 4.17
CA VAL A 48 -10.55 -6.26 3.08
C VAL A 48 -9.11 -6.18 3.59
N ILE A 49 -8.76 -5.18 4.40
CA ILE A 49 -7.39 -5.05 4.93
C ILE A 49 -7.01 -6.29 5.76
N VAL A 50 -7.89 -6.74 6.65
CA VAL A 50 -7.64 -7.93 7.50
C VAL A 50 -7.52 -9.20 6.65
N GLU A 51 -8.42 -9.39 5.70
CA GLU A 51 -8.41 -10.53 4.76
C GLU A 51 -7.11 -10.60 3.96
N VAL A 52 -6.68 -9.47 3.40
CA VAL A 52 -5.48 -9.40 2.57
C VAL A 52 -4.22 -9.58 3.41
N PHE A 53 -4.16 -9.05 4.64
CA PHE A 53 -3.06 -9.34 5.56
C PHE A 53 -2.90 -10.84 5.82
N ILE A 54 -4.00 -11.53 6.16
CA ILE A 54 -3.98 -12.97 6.46
C ILE A 54 -3.56 -13.75 5.21
N THR A 55 -4.16 -13.44 4.07
CA THR A 55 -3.86 -14.08 2.79
C THR A 55 -2.37 -13.93 2.43
N PHE A 56 -1.81 -12.73 2.60
CA PHE A 56 -0.41 -12.46 2.31
C PHE A 56 0.53 -13.19 3.28
N PHE A 57 0.21 -13.25 4.58
CA PHE A 57 0.97 -14.06 5.53
C PHE A 57 0.94 -15.55 5.19
N ASP A 58 -0.21 -16.07 4.77
CA ASP A 58 -0.35 -17.47 4.39
C ASP A 58 0.49 -17.78 3.15
N GLN A 59 0.52 -16.90 2.14
CA GLN A 59 1.42 -17.04 0.99
C GLN A 59 2.89 -17.16 1.43
N LEU A 60 3.37 -16.24 2.27
CA LEU A 60 4.75 -16.27 2.75
C LEU A 60 5.05 -17.54 3.56
N LYS A 61 4.12 -17.99 4.40
CA LYS A 61 4.25 -19.23 5.20
C LYS A 61 4.20 -20.51 4.36
N LEU A 62 3.51 -20.50 3.23
CA LEU A 62 3.46 -21.60 2.25
C LEU A 62 4.67 -21.63 1.31
N ASN A 63 5.68 -20.80 1.57
CA ASN A 63 6.89 -20.66 0.75
C ASN A 63 6.65 -20.07 -0.65
N VAL A 64 5.60 -19.25 -0.82
CA VAL A 64 5.45 -18.42 -2.02
C VAL A 64 6.51 -17.33 -1.98
N ARG A 65 7.27 -17.20 -3.08
CA ARG A 65 8.41 -16.25 -3.19
C ARG A 65 8.39 -15.43 -4.47
N ALA A 66 7.70 -15.89 -5.51
CA ALA A 66 7.65 -15.22 -6.79
C ALA A 66 6.92 -13.87 -6.69
N VAL A 67 7.47 -12.85 -7.34
CA VAL A 67 6.96 -11.47 -7.29
C VAL A 67 5.57 -11.38 -7.92
N ASP A 68 5.31 -12.09 -9.01
CA ASP A 68 3.99 -12.11 -9.66
C ASP A 68 2.87 -12.74 -8.79
N GLU A 69 3.23 -13.65 -7.88
CA GLU A 69 2.30 -14.23 -6.92
C GLU A 69 2.10 -13.36 -5.66
N LEU A 70 3.15 -12.67 -5.20
CA LEU A 70 3.13 -11.85 -3.99
C LEU A 70 2.63 -10.41 -4.23
N TYR A 71 3.12 -9.76 -5.28
CA TYR A 71 2.90 -8.34 -5.52
C TYR A 71 1.41 -7.96 -5.66
N PRO A 72 0.53 -8.74 -6.31
CA PRO A 72 -0.89 -8.39 -6.40
C PRO A 72 -1.56 -8.17 -5.04
N ASN A 73 -1.36 -9.09 -4.09
CA ASN A 73 -1.93 -8.99 -2.74
C ASN A 73 -1.26 -7.86 -1.94
N LEU A 74 0.05 -7.68 -2.07
CA LEU A 74 0.74 -6.57 -1.41
C LEU A 74 0.28 -5.19 -1.92
N ASN A 75 0.01 -5.08 -3.22
CA ASN A 75 -0.54 -3.88 -3.84
C ASN A 75 -1.99 -3.64 -3.41
N GLU A 76 -2.82 -4.66 -3.32
CA GLU A 76 -4.17 -4.55 -2.78
C GLU A 76 -4.15 -4.11 -1.31
N LEU A 77 -3.25 -4.67 -0.50
CA LEU A 77 -3.05 -4.28 0.88
C LEU A 77 -2.68 -2.79 1.00
N TYR A 78 -1.66 -2.37 0.24
CA TYR A 78 -1.19 -0.99 0.24
C TYR A 78 -2.31 -0.03 -0.18
N THR A 79 -2.97 -0.32 -1.30
CA THR A 79 -4.06 0.52 -1.83
C THR A 79 -5.26 0.60 -0.88
N SER A 80 -5.60 -0.49 -0.20
CA SER A 80 -6.67 -0.52 0.80
C SER A 80 -6.32 0.31 2.04
N ILE A 81 -5.06 0.24 2.51
CA ILE A 81 -4.59 1.05 3.64
C ILE A 81 -4.60 2.55 3.30
N ILE A 82 -4.11 2.96 2.12
CA ILE A 82 -4.11 4.39 1.74
C ILE A 82 -5.52 4.93 1.46
N ALA A 83 -6.46 4.08 1.09
CA ALA A 83 -7.85 4.45 0.83
C ALA A 83 -8.67 4.62 2.11
N MET A 84 -8.21 4.09 3.25
CA MET A 84 -8.90 4.20 4.52
C MET A 84 -8.64 5.56 5.17
N SER A 85 -9.57 6.50 5.00
CA SER A 85 -9.44 7.88 5.51
C SER A 85 -9.48 7.99 7.04
N SER A 86 -10.00 6.98 7.72
CA SER A 86 -10.01 6.92 9.19
C SER A 86 -8.64 6.59 9.79
N LEU A 87 -7.68 6.08 9.01
CA LEU A 87 -6.34 5.84 9.52
C LEU A 87 -5.58 7.15 9.75
N PRO A 88 -4.82 7.27 10.85
CA PRO A 88 -3.93 8.41 11.07
C PRO A 88 -2.92 8.57 9.92
N GLU A 89 -2.57 9.81 9.58
CA GLU A 89 -1.60 10.07 8.51
C GLU A 89 -0.20 9.52 8.84
N ASP A 90 0.14 9.45 10.12
CA ASP A 90 1.37 8.93 10.70
C ASP A 90 1.30 7.44 11.07
N PHE A 91 0.31 6.70 10.54
CA PHE A 91 0.18 5.27 10.77
C PHE A 91 1.42 4.50 10.29
N ASP A 92 2.27 4.06 11.22
CA ASP A 92 3.53 3.35 10.98
C ASP A 92 3.37 2.12 10.06
N GLY A 93 2.24 1.42 10.16
CA GLY A 93 1.96 0.26 9.31
C GLY A 93 1.90 0.60 7.82
N LYS A 94 1.49 1.83 7.44
CA LYS A 94 1.48 2.30 6.06
C LYS A 94 2.90 2.41 5.50
N ALA A 95 3.85 2.93 6.27
CA ALA A 95 5.24 3.09 5.85
C ALA A 95 5.90 1.73 5.60
N LYS A 96 5.66 0.75 6.49
CA LYS A 96 6.19 -0.62 6.35
C LYS A 96 5.64 -1.34 5.13
N VAL A 97 4.33 -1.32 4.92
CA VAL A 97 3.69 -1.92 3.73
C VAL A 97 4.21 -1.24 2.46
N LYS A 98 4.34 0.09 2.47
CA LYS A 98 4.88 0.85 1.33
C LYS A 98 6.31 0.45 0.98
N ALA A 99 7.19 0.28 1.97
CA ALA A 99 8.58 -0.07 1.72
C ALA A 99 8.71 -1.41 0.96
N TRP A 100 7.93 -2.42 1.34
CA TRP A 100 7.88 -3.69 0.62
C TRP A 100 7.19 -3.57 -0.74
N HIS A 101 6.10 -2.79 -0.84
CA HIS A 101 5.42 -2.53 -2.10
C HIS A 101 6.36 -1.90 -3.14
N ASP A 102 7.05 -0.82 -2.76
CA ASP A 102 8.00 -0.13 -3.62
C ASP A 102 9.13 -1.08 -4.04
N ARG A 103 9.64 -1.88 -3.10
CA ARG A 103 10.67 -2.88 -3.40
C ARG A 103 10.22 -3.88 -4.47
N LEU A 104 9.11 -4.59 -4.24
CA LEU A 104 8.61 -5.59 -5.18
C LEU A 104 8.20 -4.97 -6.52
N SER A 105 7.75 -3.70 -6.54
CA SER A 105 7.39 -3.01 -7.79
C SER A 105 8.56 -2.80 -8.76
N THR A 106 9.79 -2.82 -8.25
CA THR A 106 11.02 -2.68 -9.05
C THR A 106 11.58 -4.01 -9.53
N MET A 107 11.05 -5.12 -9.04
CA MET A 107 11.47 -6.47 -9.42
C MET A 107 10.63 -6.94 -10.62
N SER A 108 11.20 -7.82 -11.44
CA SER A 108 10.49 -8.51 -12.50
C SER A 108 9.56 -9.58 -11.94
N ALA A 109 8.49 -9.87 -12.68
CA ALA A 109 7.48 -10.87 -12.30
C ALA A 109 8.07 -12.24 -11.92
N SER A 110 9.11 -12.68 -12.63
CA SER A 110 9.76 -13.97 -12.43
C SER A 110 10.84 -13.99 -11.33
N GLU A 111 11.21 -12.82 -10.79
CA GLU A 111 12.13 -12.79 -9.66
C GLU A 111 11.45 -13.28 -8.39
N GLU A 112 12.26 -13.84 -7.50
CA GLU A 112 11.82 -14.36 -6.21
C GLU A 112 12.50 -13.58 -5.08
N ILE A 113 11.78 -13.37 -3.98
CA ILE A 113 12.39 -12.92 -2.74
C ILE A 113 13.10 -14.09 -2.04
N THR A 114 14.16 -13.78 -1.29
CA THR A 114 14.87 -14.77 -0.49
C THR A 114 14.06 -15.18 0.76
N ASP A 115 14.38 -16.33 1.35
CA ASP A 115 13.74 -16.76 2.61
C ASP A 115 14.00 -15.80 3.78
N GLU A 116 15.15 -15.12 3.79
CA GLU A 116 15.46 -14.12 4.80
C GLU A 116 14.58 -12.87 4.62
N GLU A 117 14.39 -12.43 3.37
CA GLU A 117 13.47 -11.33 3.06
C GLU A 117 12.03 -11.69 3.40
N ALA A 118 11.59 -12.91 3.12
CA ALA A 118 10.26 -13.39 3.49
C ALA A 118 10.07 -13.34 5.02
N ARG A 119 11.06 -13.77 5.82
CA ARG A 119 11.00 -13.70 7.29
C ARG A 119 10.96 -12.26 7.80
N GLN A 120 11.80 -11.39 7.24
CA GLN A 120 11.82 -9.97 7.60
C GLN A 120 10.48 -9.30 7.24
N MET A 121 9.93 -9.62 6.08
CA MET A 121 8.63 -9.12 5.63
C MET A 121 7.49 -9.59 6.54
N ILE A 122 7.46 -10.87 6.93
CA ILE A 122 6.49 -11.37 7.92
C ILE A 122 6.60 -10.55 9.21
N PHE A 123 7.80 -10.42 9.78
CA PHE A 123 8.00 -9.72 11.05
C PHE A 123 7.52 -8.27 11.01
N GLU A 124 7.91 -7.51 9.97
CA GLU A 124 7.52 -6.11 9.84
C GLU A 124 6.02 -5.93 9.61
N LEU A 125 5.43 -6.77 8.76
CA LEU A 125 4.01 -6.70 8.45
C LEU A 125 3.13 -7.23 9.60
N GLU A 126 3.59 -8.19 10.42
CA GLU A 126 2.92 -8.58 11.66
C GLU A 126 2.89 -7.42 12.66
N GLY A 127 3.96 -6.63 12.71
CA GLY A 127 3.99 -5.38 13.46
C GLY A 127 2.97 -4.36 12.93
N ALA A 128 2.88 -4.19 11.60
CA ALA A 128 1.90 -3.31 10.97
C ALA A 128 0.45 -3.75 11.25
N TYR A 129 0.16 -5.06 11.11
CA TYR A 129 -1.14 -5.65 11.42
C TYR A 129 -1.51 -5.46 12.90
N SER A 130 -0.57 -5.69 13.81
CA SER A 130 -0.79 -5.48 15.25
C SER A 130 -1.14 -4.02 15.58
N SER A 131 -0.45 -3.07 14.95
CA SER A 131 -0.76 -1.64 15.08
C SER A 131 -2.14 -1.30 14.48
N PHE A 132 -2.51 -1.92 13.36
CA PHE A 132 -3.83 -1.76 12.75
C PHE A 132 -4.94 -2.24 13.69
N ILE A 133 -4.81 -3.45 14.26
CA ILE A 133 -5.79 -3.99 15.22
C ILE A 133 -5.89 -3.09 16.46
N LYS A 134 -4.78 -2.62 17.04
CA LYS A 134 -4.79 -1.67 18.16
C LYS A 134 -5.54 -0.38 17.83
N PHE A 135 -5.34 0.15 16.62
CA PHE A 135 -6.08 1.32 16.14
C PHE A 135 -7.59 1.04 16.12
N LEU A 136 -8.02 -0.09 15.55
CA LEU A 136 -9.45 -0.46 15.50
C LEU A 136 -10.09 -0.59 16.88
N HIS A 137 -9.36 -1.15 17.84
CA HIS A 137 -9.84 -1.27 19.22
C HIS A 137 -9.98 0.10 19.91
N THR A 138 -9.15 1.07 19.52
CA THR A 138 -9.21 2.44 20.06
C THR A 138 -10.40 3.21 19.52
N GLN A 139 -10.89 2.89 18.31
CA GLN A 139 -12.06 3.53 17.70
C GLN A 139 -13.42 3.05 18.27
N GLN A 140 -13.43 2.01 19.11
CA GLN A 140 -14.66 1.49 19.74
C GLN A 140 -14.98 2.10 21.11
N ASN A 141 -14.08 2.92 21.67
CA ASN A 141 -14.28 3.69 22.91
C ASN A 141 -14.51 5.17 22.61
#